data_AF-A0A212PHZ6-F1
#
_entry.id   AF-A0A212PHZ6-F1
#
_cell.length_a   1.000
_cell.length_b   1.000
_cell.length_c   1.000
_cell.angle_alpha   90.00
_cell.angle_beta   90.00
_cell.angle_gamma   90.00
#
_symmetry.space_group_name_H-M   'P 1'
#
loop_
_entity.id
_entity.type
_entity.pdbx_description
1 polymer ?
#
loop_
_entity_poly.entity_id
_entity_poly.type
_entity_poly.pdbx_seq_one_letter_code
_entity_poly.pdbx_strand_id
1 'polypeptide(L)'
;MKNIAVHTNFIFKSVEHKKIINYALVFISIFLSFVCTSSVTFAWDGAVSGRIGVVDVTSGHNYGFRIQLEGNPVICNGQYWAYLLDTDSNYKAYVAALLAAKISNLTVGVNVNTDGSGYCHIGYITVR
;
A
#
# COMPACT_ATOMS: atom_id res chain seq x y z
N MET A 1 37.27 18.96 -68.66
CA MET A 1 37.30 19.80 -67.43
C MET A 1 36.01 19.61 -66.66
N LYS A 2 36.14 19.24 -65.37
CA LYS A 2 35.21 19.39 -64.22
C LYS A 2 33.69 19.29 -64.47
N ASN A 3 33.05 18.22 -63.96
CA ASN A 3 31.83 18.30 -63.10
C ASN A 3 31.17 16.92 -62.84
N ILE A 4 31.86 16.02 -62.11
CA ILE A 4 31.24 14.77 -61.61
C ILE A 4 31.27 14.69 -60.07
N ALA A 5 31.90 15.66 -59.38
CA ALA A 5 32.15 15.57 -57.94
C ALA A 5 31.05 16.16 -57.03
N VAL A 6 29.99 16.77 -57.57
CA VAL A 6 29.01 17.52 -56.74
C VAL A 6 27.83 16.66 -56.28
N HIS A 7 27.51 15.57 -56.98
CA HIS A 7 26.27 14.81 -56.72
C HIS A 7 26.39 13.73 -55.62
N THR A 8 27.61 13.28 -55.29
CA THR A 8 27.84 12.20 -54.31
C THR A 8 27.88 12.69 -52.86
N ASN A 9 28.28 13.94 -52.62
CA ASN A 9 28.39 14.52 -51.26
C ASN A 9 27.04 14.76 -50.58
N PHE A 10 25.98 15.01 -51.36
CA PHE A 10 24.63 15.25 -50.79
C PHE A 10 23.96 13.95 -50.30
N ILE A 11 24.25 12.82 -50.96
CA ILE A 11 23.67 11.52 -50.61
C ILE A 11 24.32 10.97 -49.33
N PHE A 12 25.63 11.11 -49.16
CA PHE A 12 26.33 10.66 -47.94
C PHE A 12 25.85 11.39 -46.67
N LYS A 13 25.62 12.70 -46.73
CA LYS A 13 25.14 13.49 -45.58
C LYS A 13 23.71 13.13 -45.15
N SER A 14 22.88 12.69 -46.10
CA SER A 14 21.49 12.28 -45.84
C SER A 14 21.38 10.90 -45.16
N VAL A 15 22.32 10.00 -45.42
CA VAL A 15 22.33 8.64 -44.87
C VAL A 15 22.74 8.62 -43.38
N GLU A 16 23.65 9.50 -42.96
CA GLU A 16 24.07 9.56 -41.55
C GLU A 16 23.00 10.16 -40.62
N HIS A 17 22.23 11.15 -41.09
CA HIS A 17 21.13 11.72 -40.31
C HIS A 17 20.02 10.70 -39.99
N LYS A 18 19.71 9.78 -40.93
CA LYS A 18 18.69 8.75 -40.71
C LYS A 18 19.10 7.73 -39.65
N LYS A 19 20.40 7.41 -39.53
CA LYS A 19 20.91 6.52 -38.48
C LYS A 19 20.80 7.16 -37.10
N ILE A 20 21.17 8.43 -36.96
CA ILE A 20 21.10 9.18 -35.70
C ILE A 20 19.66 9.30 -35.19
N ILE A 21 18.69 9.53 -36.10
CA ILE A 21 17.27 9.60 -35.75
C ILE A 21 16.75 8.23 -35.24
N ASN A 22 17.17 7.12 -35.86
CA ASN A 22 16.77 5.79 -35.42
C ASN A 22 17.37 5.40 -34.06
N TYR A 23 18.63 5.72 -33.79
CA TYR A 23 19.23 5.47 -32.48
C TYR A 23 18.59 6.33 -31.37
N ALA A 24 18.26 7.59 -31.67
CA ALA A 24 17.53 8.45 -30.74
C ALA A 24 16.12 7.91 -30.41
N LEU A 25 15.41 7.38 -31.40
CA LEU A 25 14.09 6.74 -31.19
C LEU A 25 14.17 5.45 -30.36
N VAL A 26 15.20 4.63 -30.56
CA VAL A 26 15.42 3.43 -29.74
C VAL A 26 15.76 3.80 -28.30
N PHE A 27 16.64 4.78 -28.08
CA PHE A 27 16.98 5.27 -26.74
C PHE A 27 15.78 5.89 -26.01
N ILE A 28 14.93 6.64 -26.73
CA ILE A 28 13.67 7.17 -26.19
C ILE A 28 12.71 6.04 -25.81
N SER A 29 12.63 4.96 -26.60
CA SER A 29 11.76 3.82 -26.26
C SER A 29 12.26 3.03 -25.03
N ILE A 30 13.58 2.91 -24.86
CA ILE A 30 14.19 2.24 -23.70
C ILE A 30 13.99 3.08 -22.43
N PHE A 31 14.11 4.41 -22.53
CA PHE A 31 13.88 5.32 -21.41
C PHE A 31 12.40 5.36 -20.99
N LEU A 32 11.47 5.23 -21.94
CA LEU A 32 10.02 5.19 -21.68
C LEU A 32 9.56 3.87 -21.03
N SER A 33 10.34 2.80 -21.15
CA SER A 33 10.04 1.49 -20.58
C SER A 33 10.32 1.38 -19.07
N PHE A 34 11.04 2.35 -18.49
CA PHE A 34 11.49 2.30 -17.08
C PHE A 34 10.51 2.96 -16.09
N VAL A 35 9.44 3.63 -16.56
CA VAL A 35 8.66 4.56 -15.72
C VAL A 35 7.43 3.92 -15.04
N CYS A 36 7.03 2.69 -15.36
CA CYS A 36 5.74 2.16 -14.87
C CYS A 36 5.83 0.84 -14.09
N THR A 37 6.61 0.81 -13.02
CA THR A 37 6.40 -0.17 -11.94
C THR A 37 5.69 0.50 -10.77
N SER A 38 4.38 0.73 -10.92
CA SER A 38 3.53 1.14 -9.81
C SER A 38 3.39 -0.01 -8.83
N SER A 39 4.14 0.04 -7.72
CA SER A 39 3.89 -0.81 -6.56
C SER A 39 2.50 -0.50 -6.02
N VAL A 40 1.58 -1.45 -6.13
CA VAL A 40 0.37 -1.47 -5.31
C VAL A 40 0.79 -1.72 -3.86
N THR A 41 1.13 -0.65 -3.16
CA THR A 41 1.24 -0.70 -1.71
C THR A 41 -0.20 -0.79 -1.20
N PHE A 42 -0.61 -1.96 -0.70
CA PHE A 42 -1.79 -2.07 0.14
C PHE A 42 -1.50 -1.31 1.43
N ALA A 43 -1.74 0.00 1.40
CA ALA A 43 -1.59 0.86 2.55
C ALA A 43 -2.79 0.62 3.47
N TRP A 44 -2.52 0.27 4.71
CA TRP A 44 -3.52 0.31 5.77
C TRP A 44 -3.97 1.75 5.98
N ASP A 45 -5.27 1.98 6.14
CA ASP A 45 -5.80 3.31 6.44
C ASP A 45 -5.41 3.79 7.86
N GLY A 46 -5.05 2.85 8.74
CA GLY A 46 -4.52 3.14 10.06
C GLY A 46 -3.56 2.07 10.54
N ALA A 47 -2.45 2.50 11.14
CA ALA A 47 -1.49 1.63 11.81
C ALA A 47 -1.06 2.27 13.13
N VAL A 48 -1.40 1.63 14.24
CA VAL A 48 -1.14 2.14 15.59
C VAL A 48 -0.61 1.02 16.47
N SER A 49 0.22 1.34 17.46
CA SER A 49 0.67 0.38 18.45
C SER A 49 0.41 0.89 19.86
N GLY A 50 0.01 0.00 20.76
CA GLY A 50 -0.28 0.34 22.14
C GLY A 50 -0.75 -0.87 22.94
N ARG A 51 -0.99 -0.68 24.23
CA ARG A 51 -1.63 -1.71 25.07
C ARG A 51 -3.14 -1.61 24.93
N ILE A 52 -3.83 -2.73 25.11
CA ILE A 52 -5.30 -2.77 25.01
C ILE A 52 -5.91 -2.30 26.34
N GLY A 53 -6.55 -1.15 26.31
CA GLY A 53 -7.27 -0.60 27.47
C GLY A 53 -8.64 -1.24 27.63
N VAL A 54 -9.47 -1.19 26.58
CA VAL A 54 -10.87 -1.66 26.62
C VAL A 54 -11.08 -2.76 25.59
N VAL A 55 -11.87 -3.77 25.96
CA VAL A 55 -12.38 -4.79 25.05
C VAL A 55 -13.88 -4.82 25.26
N ASP A 56 -14.63 -4.49 24.21
CA ASP A 56 -16.09 -4.52 24.23
C ASP A 56 -16.58 -5.72 23.42
N VAL A 57 -17.40 -6.55 24.06
CA VAL A 57 -18.06 -7.69 23.41
C VAL A 57 -19.56 -7.47 23.47
N THR A 58 -20.21 -7.46 22.31
CA THR A 58 -21.66 -7.23 22.19
C THR A 58 -22.30 -8.29 21.30
N SER A 59 -23.61 -8.45 21.41
CA SER A 59 -24.40 -9.21 20.45
C SER A 59 -24.49 -8.47 19.11
N GLY A 60 -24.43 -9.19 17.99
CA GLY A 60 -24.58 -8.66 16.63
C GLY A 60 -23.50 -9.19 15.69
N HIS A 61 -23.85 -9.37 14.40
CA HIS A 61 -22.89 -9.81 13.38
C HIS A 61 -21.83 -8.75 13.08
N ASN A 62 -22.19 -7.47 13.17
CA ASN A 62 -21.26 -6.36 12.93
C ASN A 62 -20.80 -5.76 14.25
N TYR A 63 -19.50 -5.45 14.33
CA TYR A 63 -18.89 -4.77 15.49
C TYR A 63 -19.03 -5.53 16.83
N GLY A 64 -19.24 -6.86 16.76
CA GLY A 64 -19.46 -7.71 17.94
C GLY A 64 -18.26 -7.79 18.88
N PHE A 65 -17.06 -7.60 18.35
CA PHE A 65 -15.82 -7.50 19.13
C PHE A 65 -15.07 -6.22 18.77
N ARG A 66 -14.82 -5.38 19.78
CA ARG A 66 -14.13 -4.10 19.62
C ARG A 66 -13.02 -3.96 20.65
N ILE A 67 -11.97 -3.24 20.27
CA ILE A 67 -10.86 -2.87 21.15
C ILE A 67 -10.64 -1.37 21.14
N GLN A 68 -10.10 -0.87 22.25
CA GLN A 68 -9.55 0.48 22.39
C GLN A 68 -8.17 0.37 23.00
N LEU A 69 -7.22 1.15 22.50
CA LEU A 69 -5.88 1.22 23.07
C LEU A 69 -5.84 2.19 24.24
N GLU A 70 -4.96 1.93 25.20
CA GLU A 70 -4.71 2.83 26.32
C GLU A 70 -4.33 4.24 25.83
N GLY A 71 -4.88 5.26 26.49
CA GLY A 71 -4.68 6.66 26.08
C GLY A 71 -5.56 7.11 24.91
N ASN A 72 -6.42 6.24 24.37
CA ASN A 72 -7.36 6.51 23.29
C ASN A 72 -6.72 7.18 22.05
N PRO A 73 -5.60 6.65 21.52
CA PRO A 73 -5.05 7.16 20.26
C PRO A 73 -6.07 6.99 19.13
N VAL A 74 -6.08 7.94 18.20
CA VAL A 74 -6.85 7.79 16.96
C VAL A 74 -6.26 6.62 16.17
N ILE A 75 -7.09 5.63 15.85
CA ILE A 75 -6.72 4.42 15.11
C ILE A 75 -6.86 4.66 13.60
N CYS A 76 -8.03 5.11 13.16
CA CYS A 76 -8.32 5.51 11.79
C CYS A 76 -9.50 6.51 11.78
N ASN A 77 -9.56 7.38 10.78
CA ASN A 77 -10.71 8.28 10.52
C ASN A 77 -11.33 8.96 11.77
N GLY A 78 -10.50 9.41 12.71
CA GLY A 78 -10.93 10.04 13.97
C GLY A 78 -11.54 9.09 15.01
N GLN A 79 -11.63 7.79 14.74
CA GLN A 79 -12.09 6.76 15.67
C GLN A 79 -10.95 6.31 16.59
N TYR A 80 -11.28 6.05 17.85
CA TYR A 80 -10.38 5.55 18.89
C TYR A 80 -10.57 4.05 19.19
N TRP A 81 -11.43 3.38 18.42
CA TRP A 81 -11.75 1.98 18.56
C TRP A 81 -11.66 1.27 17.20
N ALA A 82 -11.39 -0.03 17.24
CA ALA A 82 -11.34 -0.89 16.08
C ALA A 82 -12.05 -2.21 16.35
N TYR A 83 -12.48 -2.90 15.30
CA TYR A 83 -13.33 -4.09 15.43
C TYR A 83 -12.91 -5.24 14.54
N LEU A 84 -13.40 -6.42 14.90
CA LEU A 84 -13.36 -7.64 14.09
C LEU A 84 -14.79 -8.10 13.79
N LEU A 85 -14.97 -8.72 12.64
CA LEU A 85 -16.21 -9.39 12.23
C LEU A 85 -16.09 -10.89 12.46
N ASP A 86 -17.19 -11.54 12.84
CA ASP A 86 -17.24 -12.99 13.01
C ASP A 86 -16.96 -13.75 11.69
N THR A 87 -17.17 -13.09 10.55
CA THR A 87 -16.85 -13.55 9.20
C THR A 87 -15.37 -13.43 8.83
N ASP A 88 -14.54 -12.74 9.62
CA ASP A 88 -13.12 -12.57 9.31
C ASP A 88 -12.38 -13.91 9.39
N SER A 89 -11.53 -14.16 8.40
CA SER A 89 -10.63 -15.31 8.44
C SER A 89 -9.79 -15.23 9.70
N ASN A 90 -9.80 -16.30 10.50
CA ASN A 90 -9.11 -16.37 11.79
C ASN A 90 -9.65 -15.45 12.90
N TYR A 91 -10.92 -15.01 12.83
CA TYR A 91 -11.58 -14.22 13.88
C TYR A 91 -11.28 -14.72 15.31
N LYS A 92 -11.47 -16.02 15.56
CA LYS A 92 -11.25 -16.62 16.89
C LYS A 92 -9.79 -16.50 17.34
N ALA A 93 -8.83 -16.63 16.42
CA ALA A 93 -7.42 -16.51 16.72
C ALA A 93 -7.04 -15.05 17.04
N TYR A 94 -7.59 -14.09 16.28
CA TYR A 94 -7.41 -12.67 16.58
C TYR A 94 -7.96 -12.30 17.96
N VAL A 95 -9.20 -12.71 18.25
CA VAL A 95 -9.84 -12.47 19.56
C VAL A 95 -9.00 -13.08 20.68
N ALA A 96 -8.56 -14.33 20.54
CA ALA A 96 -7.73 -15.00 21.55
C ALA A 96 -6.40 -14.28 21.75
N ALA A 97 -5.71 -13.87 20.69
CA ALA A 97 -4.44 -13.17 20.75
C ALA A 97 -4.57 -11.78 21.39
N LEU A 98 -5.62 -11.02 21.07
CA LEU A 98 -5.89 -9.71 21.67
C LEU A 98 -6.24 -9.83 23.15
N LEU A 99 -7.05 -10.81 23.54
CA LEU A 99 -7.36 -11.06 24.95
C LEU A 99 -6.10 -11.49 25.73
N ALA A 100 -5.30 -12.38 25.16
CA ALA A 100 -4.03 -12.81 25.77
C ALA A 100 -3.06 -11.63 25.93
N ALA A 101 -2.94 -10.77 24.91
CA ALA A 101 -2.12 -9.57 24.97
C ALA A 101 -2.61 -8.60 26.07
N LYS A 102 -3.93 -8.40 26.21
CA LYS A 102 -4.51 -7.60 27.28
C LYS A 102 -4.18 -8.16 28.67
N ILE A 103 -4.43 -9.44 28.89
CA ILE A 103 -4.18 -10.10 30.19
C ILE A 103 -2.68 -10.07 30.53
N SER A 104 -1.83 -10.19 29.52
CA SER A 104 -0.36 -10.20 29.67
C SER A 104 0.25 -8.79 29.65
N ASN A 105 -0.57 -7.74 29.54
CA ASN A 105 -0.14 -6.34 29.46
C ASN A 105 0.88 -6.06 28.33
N LEU A 106 0.76 -6.79 27.22
CA LEU A 106 1.65 -6.71 26.07
C LEU A 106 1.25 -5.59 25.11
N THR A 107 2.22 -5.13 24.31
CA THR A 107 1.95 -4.11 23.29
C THR A 107 1.48 -4.79 22.02
N VAL A 108 0.35 -4.35 21.48
CA VAL A 108 -0.18 -4.81 20.20
C VAL A 108 0.00 -3.73 19.14
N GLY A 109 0.44 -4.13 17.95
CA GLY A 109 0.34 -3.31 16.75
C GLY A 109 -0.92 -3.70 15.99
N VAL A 110 -1.79 -2.73 15.71
CA VAL A 110 -3.08 -2.91 15.05
C VAL A 110 -3.03 -2.18 13.72
N ASN A 111 -3.29 -2.91 12.63
CA ASN A 111 -3.43 -2.35 11.30
C ASN A 111 -4.88 -2.51 10.86
N VAL A 112 -5.47 -1.41 10.40
CA VAL A 112 -6.89 -1.32 10.10
C VAL A 112 -7.13 -0.74 8.71
N ASN A 113 -8.28 -1.08 8.15
CA ASN A 113 -8.89 -0.37 7.04
C ASN A 113 -10.17 0.30 7.51
N THR A 114 -10.51 1.41 6.87
CA THR A 114 -11.76 2.10 7.09
C THR A 114 -12.85 1.40 6.30
N ASP A 115 -13.93 1.00 6.97
CA ASP A 115 -15.08 0.39 6.31
C ASP A 115 -15.94 1.44 5.57
N GLY A 116 -16.96 0.98 4.84
CA GLY A 116 -17.88 1.87 4.14
C GLY A 116 -18.69 2.81 5.05
N SER A 117 -18.68 2.58 6.36
CA SER A 117 -19.32 3.42 7.38
C SER A 117 -18.33 4.36 8.10
N GLY A 118 -17.04 4.30 7.77
CA GLY A 118 -16.00 5.12 8.38
C GLY A 118 -15.37 4.53 9.65
N TYR A 119 -15.62 3.26 9.99
CA TYR A 119 -15.10 2.58 11.19
C TYR A 119 -13.85 1.74 10.91
N CYS A 120 -13.06 1.50 11.95
CA CYS A 120 -11.76 0.82 11.82
C CYS A 120 -11.90 -0.71 11.88
N HIS A 121 -11.91 -1.35 10.73
CA HIS A 121 -11.87 -2.81 10.61
C HIS A 121 -10.45 -3.33 10.73
N ILE A 122 -10.19 -4.23 11.68
CA ILE A 122 -8.87 -4.81 11.91
C ILE A 122 -8.55 -5.82 10.81
N GLY A 123 -7.51 -5.54 10.02
CA GLY A 123 -7.04 -6.49 9.01
C GLY A 123 -5.83 -7.31 9.46
N TYR A 124 -5.01 -6.78 10.38
CA TYR A 124 -3.82 -7.48 10.87
C TYR A 124 -3.39 -6.99 12.26
N ILE A 125 -2.93 -7.93 13.10
CA ILE A 125 -2.37 -7.62 14.42
C ILE A 125 -0.96 -8.19 14.58
N THR A 126 -0.16 -7.52 15.41
CA THR A 126 1.12 -8.01 15.90
C THR A 126 1.10 -7.94 17.42
N VAL A 127 1.56 -8.99 18.10
CA VAL A 127 1.73 -9.02 19.56
C VAL A 127 3.23 -9.03 19.86
N ARG A 128 3.70 -8.15 20.75
CA ARG A 128 5.12 -8.01 21.14
C ARG A 128 5.28 -8.10 22.64
#